data_AF-A0A9P9YHS7-F1
#
_entry.id   AF-A0A9P9YHS7-F1
#
_cell.length_a   1.000
_cell.length_b   1.000
_cell.length_c   1.000
_cell.angle_alpha   90.00
_cell.angle_beta   90.00
_cell.angle_gamma   90.00
#
_symmetry.space_group_name_H-M   'P 1'
#
loop_
_entity.id
_entity.type
_entity.pdbx_description
1 polymer ?
#
loop_
_entity_poly.entity_id
_entity_poly.type
_entity_poly.pdbx_seq_one_letter_code
_entity_poly.pdbx_strand_id
1 'polypeptide(L)'
;MATKLENADSKSSSLKNTLDDAWAIRPCHLYKEEYDDCTSFKARFHQYFIFGQDTDCSQWLTDYQNCERYQQSNGNDVAAGEAVVKSEEERRRVRLRAHFANDTWQKRKQPPQDWAAPLPDWMEKRNENTYLELKQRELSGQEVPKGEERSMCAIM
;
A
#
# COMPACT_ATOMS: atom_id res chain seq x y z
N MET A 1 -44.08 20.61 18.82
CA MET A 1 -43.84 21.64 17.77
C MET A 1 -42.59 22.43 18.13
N ALA A 2 -41.89 22.95 17.12
CA ALA A 2 -40.63 23.69 17.16
C ALA A 2 -39.35 22.83 16.93
N THR A 3 -39.10 22.65 15.64
CA THR A 3 -37.87 22.28 14.94
C THR A 3 -36.71 23.25 15.20
N LYS A 4 -35.49 22.73 15.38
CA LYS A 4 -34.21 23.41 15.08
C LYS A 4 -33.45 22.49 14.12
N LEU A 5 -33.71 22.59 12.82
CA LEU A 5 -32.94 23.36 11.84
C LEU A 5 -31.43 23.11 11.95
N GLU A 6 -30.97 22.33 10.99
CA GLU A 6 -29.62 21.91 10.71
C GLU A 6 -28.73 23.12 10.42
N ASN A 7 -27.56 23.18 11.06
CA ASN A 7 -26.46 23.99 10.56
C ASN A 7 -25.84 23.23 9.39
N ALA A 8 -26.37 23.49 8.20
CA ALA A 8 -25.71 23.16 6.95
C ALA A 8 -24.40 23.94 6.91
N ASP A 9 -23.28 23.22 6.99
CA ASP A 9 -21.94 23.73 6.72
C ASP A 9 -21.94 24.43 5.37
N SER A 10 -22.01 25.76 5.40
CA SER A 10 -21.70 26.62 4.28
C SER A 10 -20.19 26.53 4.02
N LYS A 11 -19.77 25.47 3.33
CA LYS A 11 -18.42 25.33 2.82
C LYS A 11 -18.26 26.34 1.69
N SER A 12 -17.67 27.48 2.05
CA SER A 12 -17.30 28.59 1.17
C SER A 12 -16.72 28.07 -0.15
N SER A 13 -17.38 28.41 -1.25
CA SER A 13 -16.87 28.35 -2.61
C SER A 13 -15.75 29.38 -2.79
N SER A 14 -14.60 29.11 -2.19
CA SER A 14 -13.35 29.79 -2.53
C SER A 14 -12.69 28.97 -3.64
N LEU A 15 -12.30 29.63 -4.72
CA LEU A 15 -11.61 29.04 -5.87
C LEU A 15 -10.38 28.27 -5.36
N LYS A 16 -10.52 26.95 -5.22
CA LYS A 16 -9.41 26.05 -4.87
C LYS A 16 -8.52 25.92 -6.10
N ASN A 17 -7.59 26.86 -6.24
CA ASN A 17 -6.51 26.75 -7.23
C ASN A 17 -5.46 25.69 -6.84
N THR A 18 -5.65 25.01 -5.70
CA THR A 18 -4.75 24.00 -5.18
C THR A 18 -5.54 22.74 -4.83
N LEU A 19 -5.10 21.59 -5.34
CA LEU A 19 -5.61 20.28 -4.97
C LEU A 19 -5.10 19.92 -3.56
N ASP A 20 -6.02 19.82 -2.60
CA ASP A 20 -5.70 19.49 -1.20
C ASP A 20 -5.05 18.10 -1.07
N ASP A 21 -5.51 17.12 -1.86
CA ASP A 21 -5.05 15.73 -1.82
C ASP A 21 -4.14 15.34 -3.00
N ALA A 22 -3.35 16.30 -3.51
CA ALA A 22 -2.41 16.05 -4.61
C ALA A 22 -1.40 14.93 -4.30
N TRP A 23 -1.06 14.72 -3.02
CA TRP A 23 -0.19 13.63 -2.56
C TRP A 23 -0.74 12.23 -2.86
N ALA A 24 -2.05 12.09 -3.04
CA ALA A 24 -2.70 10.81 -3.32
C ALA A 24 -2.50 10.36 -4.78
N ILE A 25 -2.13 11.28 -5.67
CA ILE A 25 -1.90 10.99 -7.09
C ILE A 25 -0.56 10.26 -7.23
N ARG A 26 -0.62 9.00 -7.67
CA ARG A 26 0.57 8.21 -8.03
C ARG A 26 1.25 8.77 -9.29
N PRO A 27 2.56 8.51 -9.49
CA PRO A 27 3.23 8.80 -10.76
C PRO A 27 2.47 8.23 -11.97
N CYS A 28 2.36 9.00 -13.05
CA CYS A 28 1.48 8.64 -14.16
C CYS A 28 1.84 7.32 -14.86
N HIS A 29 3.12 6.92 -14.88
CA HIS A 29 3.55 5.65 -15.47
C HIS A 29 2.91 4.44 -14.77
N LEU A 30 2.64 4.52 -13.47
CA LEU A 30 2.00 3.41 -12.73
C LEU A 30 0.57 3.17 -13.23
N TYR A 31 -0.20 4.22 -13.56
CA TYR A 31 -1.54 4.02 -14.11
C TYR A 31 -1.51 3.31 -15.48
N LYS A 32 -0.48 3.60 -16.27
CA LYS A 32 -0.27 2.96 -17.57
C LYS A 32 0.11 1.50 -17.40
N GLU A 33 1.05 1.19 -16.51
CA GLU A 33 1.45 -0.19 -16.20
C GLU A 33 0.25 -1.01 -15.71
N GLU A 34 -0.59 -0.46 -14.83
CA GLU A 34 -1.80 -1.13 -14.34
C GLU A 34 -2.82 -1.39 -15.45
N TYR A 35 -2.95 -0.45 -16.40
CA TYR A 35 -3.80 -0.63 -17.59
C TYR A 35 -3.25 -1.73 -18.51
N ASP A 36 -1.94 -1.70 -18.80
CA ASP A 36 -1.26 -2.68 -19.65
C ASP A 36 -1.34 -4.08 -19.02
N ASP A 37 -1.14 -4.17 -17.70
CA ASP A 37 -1.30 -5.41 -16.94
C ASP A 37 -2.74 -5.89 -16.97
N CYS A 38 -3.73 -5.02 -16.70
CA CYS A 38 -5.16 -5.38 -16.71
C CYS A 38 -5.63 -5.90 -18.07
N THR A 39 -5.09 -5.34 -19.16
CA THR A 39 -5.42 -5.70 -20.54
C THR A 39 -4.57 -6.84 -21.10
N SER A 40 -3.47 -7.20 -20.44
CA SER A 40 -2.58 -8.27 -20.87
C SER A 40 -3.30 -9.61 -20.97
N PHE A 41 -2.92 -10.43 -21.95
CA PHE A 41 -3.53 -11.75 -22.17
C PHE A 41 -3.48 -12.63 -20.92
N LYS A 42 -2.36 -12.61 -20.19
CA LYS A 42 -2.19 -13.37 -18.95
C LYS A 42 -3.16 -12.91 -17.86
N ALA A 43 -3.32 -11.59 -17.68
CA ALA A 43 -4.26 -11.07 -16.69
C ALA A 43 -5.71 -11.34 -17.08
N ARG A 44 -6.09 -11.21 -18.36
CA ARG A 44 -7.42 -11.58 -18.85
C ARG A 44 -7.75 -13.04 -18.57
N PHE A 45 -6.80 -13.94 -18.81
CA PHE A 45 -6.96 -15.34 -18.45
C PHE A 45 -7.20 -15.54 -16.94
N HIS A 46 -6.46 -14.84 -16.08
CA HIS A 46 -6.66 -14.90 -14.63
C HIS A 46 -8.00 -14.28 -14.19
N GLN A 47 -8.41 -13.15 -14.78
CA GLN A 47 -9.70 -12.51 -14.52
C GLN A 47 -10.85 -13.45 -14.89
N TYR A 48 -10.78 -14.09 -16.06
CA TYR A 48 -11.76 -15.09 -16.48
C TYR A 48 -11.83 -16.27 -15.51
N PHE A 49 -10.69 -16.75 -15.00
CA PHE A 49 -10.67 -17.84 -14.01
C PHE A 49 -11.33 -17.46 -12.68
N ILE A 50 -11.16 -16.22 -12.22
CA ILE A 50 -11.68 -15.76 -10.91
C ILE A 50 -13.15 -15.32 -11.02
N PHE A 51 -13.49 -14.55 -12.05
CA PHE A 51 -14.77 -13.86 -12.19
C PHE A 51 -15.67 -14.43 -13.29
N GLY A 52 -15.15 -15.29 -14.17
CA GLY A 52 -15.87 -15.82 -15.34
C GLY A 52 -16.02 -14.84 -16.51
N GLN A 53 -15.47 -13.62 -16.38
CA GLN A 53 -15.54 -12.56 -17.37
C GLN A 53 -14.35 -11.60 -17.25
N ASP A 54 -14.07 -10.87 -18.32
CA ASP A 54 -13.07 -9.83 -18.34
C ASP A 54 -13.55 -8.60 -17.53
N THR A 55 -12.70 -8.04 -16.68
CA THR A 55 -13.03 -6.86 -15.90
C THR A 55 -12.85 -5.58 -16.72
N ASP A 56 -13.63 -4.54 -16.45
CA ASP A 56 -13.45 -3.27 -17.14
C ASP A 56 -12.15 -2.57 -16.70
N CYS A 57 -11.21 -2.38 -17.64
CA CYS A 57 -9.94 -1.70 -17.43
C CYS A 57 -9.97 -0.23 -17.87
N SER A 58 -11.09 0.26 -18.43
CA SER A 58 -11.22 1.62 -18.98
C SER A 58 -10.93 2.71 -17.95
N GLN A 59 -11.21 2.41 -16.67
CA GLN A 59 -10.97 3.32 -15.55
C GLN A 59 -9.48 3.64 -15.38
N TRP A 60 -8.57 2.67 -15.57
CA TRP A 60 -7.12 2.88 -15.52
C TRP A 60 -6.64 3.80 -16.64
N LEU A 61 -7.17 3.62 -17.86
CA LEU A 61 -6.85 4.47 -18.99
C LEU A 61 -7.31 5.91 -18.77
N THR A 62 -8.50 6.08 -18.21
CA THR A 62 -9.07 7.39 -17.87
C THR A 62 -8.22 8.10 -16.81
N ASP A 63 -7.81 7.37 -15.76
CA ASP A 63 -6.92 7.91 -14.72
C ASP A 63 -5.55 8.30 -15.28
N TYR A 64 -4.98 7.48 -16.16
CA TYR A 64 -3.71 7.78 -16.83
C TYR A 64 -3.81 9.08 -17.64
N GLN A 65 -4.84 9.22 -18.48
CA GLN A 65 -5.06 10.44 -19.28
C GLN A 65 -5.26 11.68 -18.39
N ASN A 66 -6.02 11.55 -17.30
CA ASN A 66 -6.24 12.66 -16.37
C ASN A 66 -4.95 13.02 -15.60
N CYS A 67 -4.14 12.02 -15.23
CA CYS A 67 -2.84 12.22 -14.60
C CYS A 67 -1.88 12.97 -15.54
N GLU A 68 -1.78 12.55 -16.80
CA GLU A 68 -0.94 13.23 -17.79
C GLU A 68 -1.36 14.67 -18.01
N ARG A 69 -2.67 14.95 -18.12
CA ARG A 69 -3.18 16.31 -18.26
C ARG A 69 -2.83 17.18 -17.05
N TYR A 70 -2.99 16.63 -15.84
CA TYR A 70 -2.60 17.32 -14.61
C TYR A 70 -1.09 17.61 -14.56
N GLN A 71 -0.27 16.67 -14.99
CA GLN A 71 1.19 16.83 -15.02
C GLN A 71 1.65 17.82 -16.11
N GLN A 72 1.08 17.74 -17.32
CA GLN A 72 1.40 18.63 -18.45
C GLN A 72 0.99 20.08 -18.18
N SER A 73 -0.10 20.29 -17.44
CA SER A 73 -0.56 21.62 -17.03
C SER A 73 0.20 22.17 -15.81
N ASN A 74 1.25 21.48 -15.33
CA ASN A 74 1.99 21.82 -14.11
C ASN A 74 1.08 22.00 -12.88
N GLY A 75 0.02 21.20 -12.79
CA GLY A 75 -0.93 21.24 -11.68
C GLY A 75 -2.07 22.26 -11.83
N ASN A 76 -2.18 22.96 -12.98
CA ASN A 76 -3.26 23.92 -13.22
C ASN A 76 -4.60 23.25 -13.54
N ASP A 77 -4.61 22.05 -14.13
CA ASP A 77 -5.84 21.31 -14.42
C ASP A 77 -6.39 20.59 -13.17
N VAL A 78 -6.88 21.38 -12.21
CA VAL A 78 -7.43 20.92 -10.93
C VAL A 78 -8.53 19.86 -11.12
N ALA A 79 -9.38 20.01 -12.14
CA ALA A 79 -10.46 19.06 -12.42
C ALA A 79 -9.94 17.66 -12.81
N ALA A 80 -8.82 17.58 -13.53
CA ALA A 80 -8.21 16.31 -13.92
C ALA A 80 -7.58 15.62 -12.70
N GLY A 81 -6.88 16.38 -11.87
CA GLY A 81 -6.33 15.84 -10.61
C GLY A 81 -7.42 15.42 -9.62
N GLU A 82 -8.52 16.17 -9.51
CA GLU A 82 -9.66 15.81 -8.64
C GLU A 82 -10.33 14.49 -9.08
N ALA A 83 -10.44 14.26 -10.39
CA ALA A 83 -10.96 13.00 -10.92
C ALA A 83 -10.09 11.80 -10.51
N VAL A 84 -8.76 11.93 -10.59
CA VAL A 84 -7.82 10.88 -10.17
C VAL A 84 -7.84 10.67 -8.65
N VAL A 85 -7.92 11.75 -7.86
CA VAL A 85 -8.04 11.63 -6.41
C VAL A 85 -9.30 10.86 -6.02
N LYS A 86 -10.45 11.20 -6.61
CA LYS A 86 -11.72 10.48 -6.37
C LYS A 86 -11.61 9.00 -6.74
N SER A 87 -10.92 8.69 -7.84
CA SER A 87 -10.77 7.31 -8.28
C SER A 87 -9.83 6.49 -7.36
N GLU A 88 -8.78 7.12 -6.82
CA GLU A 88 -7.92 6.54 -5.79
C GLU A 88 -8.65 6.35 -4.45
N GLU A 89 -9.49 7.30 -4.04
CA GLU A 89 -10.33 7.17 -2.84
C GLU A 89 -11.30 5.99 -2.97
N GLU A 90 -11.94 5.85 -4.13
CA GLU A 90 -12.84 4.74 -4.43
C GLU A 90 -12.09 3.39 -4.34
N ARG A 91 -10.89 3.29 -4.94
CA ARG A 91 -10.04 2.09 -4.83
C ARG A 91 -9.69 1.77 -3.38
N ARG A 92 -9.30 2.78 -2.59
CA ARG A 92 -8.99 2.61 -1.15
C ARG A 92 -10.22 2.13 -0.38
N ARG A 93 -11.40 2.69 -0.67
CA ARG A 93 -12.67 2.31 -0.06
C ARG A 93 -13.02 0.85 -0.34
N VAL A 94 -12.92 0.42 -1.60
CA VAL A 94 -13.18 -0.98 -1.99
C VAL A 94 -12.20 -1.93 -1.30
N ARG A 95 -10.91 -1.61 -1.29
CA ARG A 95 -9.88 -2.43 -0.61
C ARG A 95 -10.14 -2.58 0.88
N LEU A 96 -10.59 -1.51 1.54
CA LEU A 96 -10.86 -1.50 2.98
C LEU A 96 -12.26 -2.01 3.35
N ARG A 97 -13.15 -2.24 2.38
CA ARG A 97 -14.53 -2.66 2.63
C ARG A 97 -14.59 -3.91 3.51
N ALA A 98 -13.81 -4.95 3.19
CA ALA A 98 -13.77 -6.18 3.96
C ALA A 98 -13.21 -5.98 5.38
N HIS A 99 -12.29 -5.05 5.56
CA HIS A 99 -11.73 -4.71 6.88
C HIS A 99 -12.75 -3.98 7.77
N PHE A 100 -13.60 -3.12 7.19
CA PHE A 100 -14.65 -2.43 7.94
C PHE A 100 -15.92 -3.28 8.14
N ALA A 101 -16.21 -4.20 7.22
CA ALA A 101 -17.33 -5.13 7.33
C ALA A 101 -17.04 -6.34 8.25
N ASN A 102 -15.86 -6.39 8.86
CA ASN A 102 -15.47 -7.48 9.73
C ASN A 102 -15.99 -7.26 11.15
N ASP A 103 -16.96 -8.06 11.54
CA ASP A 103 -17.55 -8.04 12.89
C ASP A 103 -16.91 -9.08 13.84
N THR A 104 -16.06 -9.97 13.32
CA THR A 104 -15.48 -11.05 14.13
C THR A 104 -14.28 -10.60 14.96
N TRP A 105 -13.53 -9.58 14.49
CA TRP A 105 -12.31 -9.11 15.16
C TRP A 105 -12.42 -7.64 15.58
N GLN A 106 -12.13 -7.36 16.85
CA GLN A 106 -12.05 -5.98 17.34
C GLN A 106 -10.66 -5.39 17.10
N LYS A 107 -10.61 -4.13 16.65
CA LYS A 107 -9.35 -3.40 16.47
C LYS A 107 -8.71 -3.11 17.82
N ARG A 108 -7.44 -3.47 17.97
CA ARG A 108 -6.67 -3.17 19.19
C ARG A 108 -6.39 -1.66 19.26
N LYS A 109 -6.59 -1.07 20.43
CA LYS A 109 -6.28 0.35 20.69
C LYS A 109 -4.81 0.58 21.03
N GLN A 110 -4.19 -0.42 21.64
CA GLN A 110 -2.81 -0.39 22.11
C GLN A 110 -2.18 -1.77 21.89
N PRO A 111 -0.84 -1.84 21.74
CA PRO A 111 -0.15 -3.11 21.75
C PRO A 111 -0.41 -3.85 23.08
N PRO A 112 -0.36 -5.19 23.08
CA PRO A 112 -0.38 -5.96 24.32
C PRO A 112 0.73 -5.50 25.27
N GLN A 113 0.51 -5.64 26.58
CA GLN A 113 1.48 -5.27 27.61
C GLN A 113 2.84 -5.96 27.40
N ASP A 114 2.81 -7.22 26.99
CA ASP A 114 4.01 -8.05 26.78
C ASP A 114 4.55 -7.98 25.35
N TRP A 115 4.17 -6.98 24.55
CA TRP A 115 4.62 -6.85 23.18
C TRP A 115 6.15 -6.71 23.05
N ALA A 116 6.78 -6.07 24.04
CA ALA A 116 8.23 -5.90 24.12
C ALA A 116 8.88 -6.82 25.17
N ALA A 117 8.20 -7.90 25.58
CA ALA A 117 8.79 -8.89 26.45
C ALA A 117 9.97 -9.59 25.76
N PRO A 118 11.03 -9.98 26.51
CA PRO A 118 12.12 -10.77 25.95
C PRO A 118 11.61 -12.09 25.37
N LEU A 119 12.38 -12.65 24.44
CA LEU A 119 12.04 -13.93 23.85
C LEU A 119 12.04 -15.02 24.93
N PRO A 120 11.13 -16.01 24.87
CA PRO A 120 11.17 -17.12 25.81
C PRO A 120 12.49 -17.92 25.68
N ASP A 121 13.02 -18.41 26.81
CA ASP A 121 14.32 -19.12 26.89
C ASP A 121 14.49 -20.25 25.86
N TRP A 122 13.42 -20.99 25.55
CA TRP A 122 13.48 -22.09 24.59
C TRP A 122 13.72 -21.61 23.16
N MET A 123 13.23 -20.40 22.83
CA MET A 123 13.39 -19.78 21.51
C MET A 123 14.79 -19.18 21.37
N GLU A 124 15.30 -18.56 22.43
CA GLU A 124 16.68 -18.07 22.49
C GLU A 124 17.67 -19.22 22.30
N LYS A 125 17.53 -20.31 23.06
CA LYS A 125 18.37 -21.53 22.92
C LYS A 125 18.34 -22.14 21.54
N ARG A 126 17.17 -22.14 20.89
CA ARG A 126 17.05 -22.63 19.51
C ARG A 126 17.79 -21.72 18.53
N ASN A 127 17.78 -20.42 18.77
CA ASN A 127 18.37 -19.43 17.88
C ASN A 127 19.88 -19.28 18.06
N GLU A 128 20.44 -19.61 19.23
CA GLU A 128 21.86 -19.44 19.60
C GLU A 128 22.87 -19.83 18.51
N ASN A 129 22.63 -20.96 17.82
CA ASN A 129 23.54 -21.50 16.79
C ASN A 129 23.03 -21.30 15.36
N THR A 130 22.01 -20.47 15.17
CA THR A 130 21.50 -20.17 13.83
C THR A 130 22.37 -19.12 13.16
N TYR A 131 22.51 -19.23 11.83
CA TYR A 131 23.26 -18.25 11.04
C TYR A 131 22.76 -16.81 11.26
N LEU A 132 21.45 -16.62 11.39
CA LEU A 132 20.83 -15.30 11.59
C LEU A 132 21.24 -14.66 12.91
N GLU A 133 21.21 -15.44 14.00
CA GLU A 133 21.63 -14.96 15.33
C GLU A 133 23.12 -14.61 15.36
N LEU A 134 23.97 -15.46 14.78
CA LEU A 134 25.41 -15.19 14.65
C LEU A 134 25.67 -13.91 13.86
N LYS A 135 24.98 -13.71 12.72
CA LYS A 135 25.10 -12.48 11.92
C LYS A 135 24.54 -11.26 12.63
N GLN A 136 23.47 -11.39 13.40
CA GLN A 136 22.92 -10.30 14.20
C GLN A 136 23.90 -9.86 15.30
N ARG A 137 24.60 -10.80 15.93
CA ARG A 137 25.66 -10.51 16.91
C ARG A 137 26.88 -9.83 16.29
N GLU A 138 27.27 -10.24 15.09
CA GLU A 138 28.31 -9.54 14.31
C GLU A 138 27.89 -8.10 13.96
N LEU A 139 26.67 -7.91 13.47
CA LEU A 139 26.15 -6.59 13.08
C LEU A 139 25.94 -5.63 14.26
N SER A 140 25.54 -6.16 15.41
CA SER A 140 25.41 -5.39 16.65
C SER A 140 26.75 -5.08 17.32
N GLY A 141 27.86 -5.61 16.79
CA GLY A 141 29.21 -5.42 17.34
C GLY A 141 29.47 -6.23 18.62
N GLN A 142 28.60 -7.19 18.92
CA GLN A 142 28.68 -8.04 20.12
C GLN A 142 29.68 -9.19 19.93
N GLU A 143 29.93 -9.59 18.67
CA GLU A 143 30.96 -10.56 18.28
C GLU A 143 31.77 -10.02 17.09
N VAL A 144 33.08 -10.32 17.07
CA VAL A 144 33.94 -9.97 15.92
C VAL A 144 33.61 -10.91 14.76
N PRO A 145 33.41 -10.41 13.53
CA PRO A 145 33.16 -11.27 12.38
C PRO A 145 34.32 -12.27 12.24
N LYS A 146 34.02 -13.55 12.45
CA LYS A 146 34.99 -14.62 12.20
C LYS A 146 35.17 -14.68 10.69
N GLY A 147 36.35 -14.26 10.21
CA GLY A 147 36.72 -14.42 8.82
C GLY A 147 36.51 -15.88 8.40
N GLU A 148 35.90 -16.09 7.24
CA GLU A 148 35.72 -17.44 6.71
C GLU A 148 37.10 -18.05 6.42
N GLU A 149 37.63 -18.86 7.33
CA GLU A 149 38.70 -19.79 6.99
C GLU A 149 38.12 -20.87 6.07
N ARG A 150 38.05 -20.53 4.79
CA ARG A 150 37.64 -21.45 3.73
C ARG A 150 38.76 -22.47 3.52
N SER A 151 38.77 -23.57 4.27
CA SER A 151 39.52 -24.75 3.85
C SER A 151 38.78 -25.38 2.68
N MET A 152 39.29 -25.19 1.46
CA MET A 152 38.75 -25.89 0.30
C MET A 152 39.03 -27.39 0.47
N CYS A 153 38.04 -28.17 0.89
CA CYS A 153 38.10 -29.62 0.79
C CYS A 153 38.04 -30.01 -0.69
N ALA A 154 39.20 -30.24 -1.30
CA ALA A 154 39.27 -30.97 -2.56
C ALA A 154 39.05 -32.46 -2.24
N ILE A 155 37.93 -33.02 -2.70
CA ILE A 155 37.75 -34.47 -2.75
C ILE A 155 38.66 -34.95 -3.89
N MET A 156 39.76 -35.64 -3.55
CA MET A 156 40.57 -36.38 -4.51
C MET A 156 39.89 -37.71 -4.86
#